data_AF-A0A3D9DTV5-F1
#
_entry.id   AF-A0A3D9DTV5-F1
#
_cell.length_a   1.000
_cell.length_b   1.000
_cell.length_c   1.000
_cell.angle_alpha   90.00
_cell.angle_beta   90.00
_cell.angle_gamma   90.00
#
_symmetry.space_group_name_H-M   'P 1'
#
loop_
_entity.id
_entity.type
_entity.pdbx_description
1 polymer ?
#
loop_
_entity_poly.entity_id
_entity_poly.type
_entity_poly.pdbx_seq_one_letter_code
_entity_poly.pdbx_strand_id
1 'polypeptide(L)'
;MALSTDDRNRRRFMRRALTLLPVAGMASVLTTPERAQASESRERSEALDMTARNNILYWGADPTGKRDSSAAFIHAARSSIVNSLYVPPGSYAIGQTVDLKGKNLVGPGRRRFKHSDHARLMPFHSLGDGVMFTNHGPVVRDLNFSNNREGRWKGTFIDSSGYNTVIENVHFTSAETAIRVREIMVNYNLLRCTFIGVSVGVQVDDEKGENSTTARFVGNEFNYSDNGIIFKKNVYGATFQDNIFEALKGDAIRARLIYRSSFIGNWWEGRNGGESPWPCVRITESQQFMNCFASSNTCVYGWTNVFKDGKHSGSMGGVSLDGGEVVIRNSTGNALRLSPDSLRAEADEWKPATPLVIQSSHSAKTRQTNPIVLRHSGPEGNVVFDTDTETKNKGVWDGALRFASQLDGDDKLLYDDYRVNRGRPGMVGKTSLVDKKGEVRHALTGIPQFVKWRKGGGPGCDFFSRCEAVDDGKVEFSFPDGEVELRDPIITVTVEDAGIVHDGIEYLSAYSGSSKYQAWKGFRVRFVERQSGKPALPESFSLSIFHPG
;
A
#
# COMPACT_ATOMS: atom_id res chain seq x y z
N MET A 1 -15.12 21.45 26.16
CA MET A 1 -13.66 21.31 25.97
C MET A 1 -13.07 22.69 25.78
N ALA A 2 -12.26 23.15 26.74
CA ALA A 2 -11.66 24.48 26.71
C ALA A 2 -10.49 24.51 25.72
N LEU A 3 -10.55 25.42 24.73
CA LEU A 3 -9.48 25.66 23.78
C LEU A 3 -8.20 26.12 24.49
N SER A 4 -7.06 25.53 24.12
CA SER A 4 -5.76 25.82 24.68
C SER A 4 -5.39 27.29 24.49
N THR A 5 -4.59 27.81 25.41
CA THR A 5 -4.14 29.21 25.48
C THR A 5 -3.42 29.66 24.20
N ASP A 6 -2.84 28.71 23.47
CA ASP A 6 -2.08 28.93 22.24
C ASP A 6 -3.00 29.30 21.05
N ASP A 7 -4.18 28.68 20.98
CA ASP A 7 -5.16 28.92 19.91
C ASP A 7 -5.89 30.28 20.10
N ARG A 8 -6.00 30.73 21.36
CA ARG A 8 -6.47 32.09 21.70
C ARG A 8 -5.47 33.17 21.29
N ASN A 9 -4.17 32.91 21.43
CA ASN A 9 -3.13 33.84 21.04
C ASN A 9 -2.99 33.92 19.51
N ARG A 10 -3.13 32.79 18.80
CA ARG A 10 -3.12 32.73 17.34
C ARG A 10 -4.30 33.49 16.73
N ARG A 11 -5.50 33.40 17.32
CA ARG A 11 -6.67 34.20 16.89
C ARG A 11 -6.56 35.68 17.27
N ARG A 12 -5.91 36.04 18.39
CA ARG A 12 -5.61 37.45 18.73
C ARG A 12 -4.61 38.07 17.75
N PHE A 13 -3.62 37.31 17.32
CA PHE A 13 -2.66 37.74 16.29
C PHE A 13 -3.35 37.92 14.92
N MET A 14 -4.21 36.98 14.51
CA MET A 14 -4.97 37.08 13.25
C MET A 14 -6.01 38.22 13.28
N ARG A 15 -6.65 38.50 14.43
CA ARG A 15 -7.57 39.65 14.57
C ARG A 15 -6.84 41.01 14.56
N ARG A 16 -5.59 41.08 15.06
CA ARG A 16 -4.76 42.29 14.96
C ARG A 16 -4.21 42.50 13.54
N ALA A 17 -3.93 41.43 12.80
CA ALA A 17 -3.51 41.52 11.39
C ALA A 17 -4.65 41.96 10.44
N LEU A 18 -5.91 41.63 10.76
CA LEU A 18 -7.09 42.00 9.97
C LEU A 18 -7.70 43.36 10.32
N THR A 19 -7.17 44.08 11.32
CA THR A 19 -7.66 45.41 11.74
C THR A 19 -6.73 46.57 11.33
N LEU A 20 -5.64 46.29 10.60
CA LEU A 20 -4.74 47.31 10.06
C LEU A 20 -5.09 47.73 8.62
N LEU A 21 -6.38 48.02 8.38
CA LEU A 21 -6.80 48.87 7.28
C LEU A 21 -6.95 50.30 7.83
N PRO A 22 -6.17 51.30 7.37
CA PRO A 22 -6.39 52.66 7.81
C PRO A 22 -7.65 53.20 7.13
N VAL A 23 -8.74 53.26 7.90
CA VAL A 23 -9.84 54.19 7.64
C VAL A 23 -9.33 55.58 7.99
N ALA A 24 -9.22 56.44 6.98
CA ALA A 24 -8.96 57.85 7.17
C ALA A 24 -10.10 58.49 7.97
N GLY A 25 -9.77 59.16 9.08
CA GLY A 25 -10.69 59.90 9.92
C GLY A 25 -9.92 60.81 10.88
N MET A 26 -10.32 62.08 10.92
CA MET A 26 -9.52 63.21 11.40
C MET A 26 -9.40 63.36 12.94
N ALA A 27 -8.28 63.99 13.32
CA ALA A 27 -8.06 64.94 14.41
C ALA A 27 -8.28 64.52 15.88
N SER A 28 -7.17 64.42 16.62
CA SER A 28 -6.91 65.35 17.74
C SER A 28 -5.40 65.37 18.07
N VAL A 29 -4.93 66.58 18.34
CA VAL A 29 -3.53 67.00 18.46
C VAL A 29 -3.02 66.71 19.87
N LEU A 30 -1.97 65.89 19.99
CA LEU A 30 -1.03 65.93 21.11
C LEU A 30 0.39 65.79 20.54
N THR A 31 1.16 66.85 20.76
CA THR A 31 2.52 67.08 20.27
C THR A 31 3.45 65.93 20.64
N THR A 32 3.74 65.08 19.66
CA THR A 32 4.84 64.11 19.67
C THR A 32 6.10 64.81 19.17
N PRO A 33 7.29 64.56 19.75
CA PRO A 33 8.51 65.23 19.32
C PRO A 33 8.80 64.89 17.86
N GLU A 34 9.08 65.92 17.03
CA GLU A 34 9.26 65.85 15.57
C GLU A 34 10.21 64.73 15.09
N ARG A 35 11.14 64.26 15.94
CA ARG A 35 12.04 63.14 15.64
C ARG A 35 11.34 61.78 15.52
N ALA A 36 10.26 61.52 16.26
CA ALA A 36 9.54 60.23 16.19
C ALA A 36 8.63 60.14 14.95
N GLN A 37 8.03 61.26 14.54
CA GLN A 37 7.24 61.32 13.30
C GLN A 37 8.13 61.30 12.05
N ALA A 38 9.35 61.85 12.12
CA ALA A 38 10.34 61.77 11.04
C ALA A 38 10.89 60.35 10.84
N SER A 39 11.09 59.55 11.91
CA SER A 39 11.52 58.16 11.79
C SER A 39 10.40 57.25 11.27
N GLU A 40 9.17 57.39 11.78
CA GLU A 40 8.02 56.62 11.29
C GLU A 40 7.63 56.96 9.85
N SER A 41 7.72 58.23 9.43
CA SER A 41 7.49 58.63 8.04
C SER A 41 8.58 58.11 7.10
N ARG A 42 9.84 58.06 7.55
CA ARG A 42 10.95 57.51 6.78
C ARG A 42 10.87 55.99 6.64
N GLU A 43 10.59 55.26 7.72
CA GLU A 43 10.36 53.81 7.68
C GLU A 43 9.15 53.45 6.80
N ARG A 44 8.07 54.24 6.88
CA ARG A 44 6.89 54.08 6.02
C ARG A 44 7.19 54.40 4.56
N SER A 45 8.02 55.40 4.28
CA SER A 45 8.49 55.75 2.93
C SER A 45 9.38 54.66 2.34
N GLU A 46 10.31 54.11 3.12
CA GLU A 46 11.19 53.02 2.70
C GLU A 46 10.40 51.71 2.49
N ALA A 47 9.39 51.42 3.32
CA ALA A 47 8.51 50.27 3.13
C ALA A 47 7.60 50.39 1.89
N LEU A 48 7.07 51.58 1.61
CA LEU A 48 6.29 51.87 0.40
C LEU A 48 7.18 51.78 -0.86
N ASP A 49 8.40 52.30 -0.78
CA ASP A 49 9.40 52.21 -1.86
C ASP A 49 9.84 50.76 -2.11
N MET A 50 10.04 49.95 -1.07
CA MET A 50 10.28 48.51 -1.22
C MET A 50 9.10 47.76 -1.85
N THR A 51 7.87 48.10 -1.47
CA THR A 51 6.66 47.49 -2.04
C THR A 51 6.49 47.87 -3.51
N ALA A 52 6.77 49.13 -3.86
CA ALA A 52 6.81 49.59 -5.24
C ALA A 52 7.90 48.88 -6.05
N ARG A 53 9.11 48.75 -5.50
CA ARG A 53 10.26 48.10 -6.16
C ARG A 53 10.10 46.59 -6.34
N ASN A 54 9.30 45.91 -5.52
CA ASN A 54 9.00 44.49 -5.76
C ASN A 54 7.95 44.31 -6.88
N ASN A 55 7.23 45.36 -7.27
CA ASN A 55 6.23 45.32 -8.33
C ASN A 55 6.90 45.49 -9.71
N ILE A 56 6.61 44.59 -10.65
CA ILE A 56 7.19 44.61 -12.00
C ILE A 56 6.84 45.87 -12.80
N LEU A 57 5.78 46.60 -12.46
CA LEU A 57 5.39 47.84 -13.13
C LEU A 57 6.40 48.96 -12.85
N TYR A 58 7.02 48.97 -11.66
CA TYR A 58 8.08 49.91 -11.31
C TYR A 58 9.27 49.81 -12.28
N TRP A 59 9.52 48.61 -12.80
CA TRP A 59 10.62 48.32 -13.72
C TRP A 59 10.24 48.51 -15.20
N GLY A 60 9.05 49.03 -15.48
CA GLY A 60 8.60 49.37 -16.84
C GLY A 60 7.92 48.24 -17.60
N ALA A 61 7.41 47.21 -16.93
CA ALA A 61 6.63 46.17 -17.58
C ALA A 61 5.31 46.72 -18.15
N ASP A 62 4.86 46.20 -19.29
CA ASP A 62 3.63 46.61 -19.95
C ASP A 62 2.46 45.66 -19.59
N PRO A 63 1.48 46.08 -18.77
CA PRO A 63 0.35 45.26 -18.36
C PRO A 63 -0.72 45.11 -19.45
N THR A 64 -0.55 45.73 -20.62
CA THR A 64 -1.48 45.58 -21.74
C THR A 64 -1.16 44.35 -22.60
N GLY A 65 0.07 43.82 -22.51
CA GLY A 65 0.55 42.68 -23.27
C GLY A 65 0.88 43.01 -24.72
N LYS A 66 0.91 44.30 -25.09
CA LYS A 66 1.22 44.77 -26.44
C LYS A 66 2.72 44.85 -26.69
N ARG A 67 3.51 45.08 -25.65
CA ARG A 67 4.97 45.19 -25.70
C ARG A 67 5.64 44.12 -24.87
N ASP A 68 6.86 43.79 -25.26
CA ASP A 68 7.71 42.89 -24.49
C ASP A 68 8.06 43.50 -23.13
N SER A 69 7.72 42.78 -22.06
CA SER A 69 7.98 43.13 -20.66
C SER A 69 9.23 42.45 -20.10
N SER A 70 9.87 41.57 -20.86
CA SER A 70 11.02 40.77 -20.42
C SER A 70 12.15 41.60 -19.77
N ALA A 71 12.48 42.76 -20.33
CA ALA A 71 13.53 43.64 -19.81
C ALA A 71 13.21 44.15 -18.40
N ALA A 72 11.95 44.46 -18.12
CA ALA A 72 11.50 44.88 -16.80
C ALA A 72 11.67 43.75 -15.77
N PHE A 73 11.31 42.52 -16.13
CA PHE A 73 11.52 41.35 -15.29
C PHE A 73 13.01 41.07 -15.05
N ILE A 74 13.85 41.18 -16.08
CA ILE A 74 15.30 41.00 -15.97
C ILE A 74 15.93 42.08 -15.07
N HIS A 75 15.50 43.35 -15.20
CA HIS A 75 15.97 44.43 -14.32
C HIS A 75 15.56 44.18 -12.87
N ALA A 76 14.31 43.81 -12.62
CA ALA A 76 13.84 43.44 -11.29
C ALA A 76 14.62 42.25 -10.71
N ALA A 77 14.91 41.23 -11.52
CA ALA A 77 15.68 40.05 -11.14
C ALA A 77 17.16 40.32 -10.86
N ARG A 78 17.74 41.38 -11.42
CA ARG A 78 19.14 41.78 -11.12
C ARG A 78 19.27 42.65 -9.88
N SER A 79 18.16 43.23 -9.41
CA SER A 79 18.15 44.10 -8.24
C SER A 79 18.54 43.33 -6.97
N SER A 80 19.49 43.85 -6.20
CA SER A 80 19.97 43.25 -4.94
C SER A 80 18.98 43.38 -3.77
N ILE A 81 18.01 44.29 -3.90
CA ILE A 81 17.04 44.62 -2.83
C ILE A 81 15.68 43.94 -3.02
N VAL A 82 15.42 43.36 -4.20
CA VAL A 82 14.17 42.66 -4.50
C VAL A 82 14.35 41.19 -4.15
N ASN A 83 13.48 40.61 -3.32
CA ASN A 83 13.52 39.17 -3.01
C ASN A 83 12.42 38.37 -3.73
N SER A 84 11.33 39.04 -4.09
CA SER A 84 10.19 38.47 -4.80
C SER A 84 9.70 39.47 -5.85
N LEU A 85 9.39 38.98 -7.05
CA LEU A 85 8.76 39.75 -8.10
C LEU A 85 7.24 39.61 -7.97
N TYR A 86 6.56 40.70 -7.62
CA TYR A 86 5.11 40.80 -7.63
C TYR A 86 4.63 41.24 -9.00
N VAL A 87 3.79 40.42 -9.62
CA VAL A 87 3.16 40.69 -10.91
C VAL A 87 1.70 41.11 -10.64
N PRO A 88 1.34 42.39 -10.73
CA PRO A 88 -0.04 42.82 -10.50
C PRO A 88 -0.95 42.40 -11.67
N PRO A 89 -2.28 42.55 -11.52
CA PRO A 89 -3.24 42.26 -12.60
C PRO A 89 -2.84 42.92 -13.92
N GLY A 90 -2.94 42.16 -15.01
CA GLY A 90 -2.48 42.60 -16.32
C GLY A 90 -2.06 41.44 -17.22
N SER A 91 -1.81 41.75 -18.47
CA SER A 91 -1.25 40.86 -19.48
C SER A 91 0.17 41.29 -19.78
N TYR A 92 1.15 40.40 -19.66
CA TYR A 92 2.56 40.73 -19.85
C TYR A 92 3.14 39.78 -20.87
N ALA A 93 3.58 40.33 -22.01
CA ALA A 93 4.24 39.55 -23.04
C ALA A 93 5.73 39.42 -22.71
N ILE A 94 6.29 38.21 -22.81
CA ILE A 94 7.69 37.91 -22.50
C ILE A 94 8.40 37.46 -23.77
N GLY A 95 9.35 38.25 -24.26
CA GLY A 95 10.02 38.10 -25.54
C GLY A 95 11.45 37.62 -25.50
N GLN A 96 12.02 37.42 -24.32
CA GLN A 96 13.31 36.75 -24.09
C GLN A 96 13.22 35.99 -22.77
N THR A 97 14.01 34.93 -22.64
CA THR A 97 14.09 34.14 -21.41
C THR A 97 14.49 35.02 -20.23
N VAL A 98 13.71 34.96 -19.15
CA VAL A 98 13.97 35.70 -17.91
C VAL A 98 14.63 34.76 -16.90
N ASP A 99 15.90 35.03 -16.60
CA ASP A 99 16.60 34.45 -15.44
C ASP A 99 16.18 35.21 -14.18
N LEU A 100 15.43 34.55 -13.30
CA LEU A 100 14.88 35.15 -12.08
C LEU A 100 15.90 35.26 -10.94
N LYS A 101 17.14 34.76 -11.11
CA LYS A 101 18.24 34.89 -10.13
C LYS A 101 17.85 34.46 -8.71
N GLY A 102 17.07 33.39 -8.58
CA GLY A 102 16.62 32.83 -7.31
C GLY A 102 15.52 33.64 -6.62
N LYS A 103 14.86 34.57 -7.32
CA LYS A 103 13.74 35.36 -6.76
C LYS A 103 12.41 34.67 -6.98
N ASN A 104 11.52 34.80 -6.00
CA ASN A 104 10.16 34.26 -6.10
C ASN A 104 9.35 35.00 -7.16
N LEU A 105 8.35 34.35 -7.73
CA LEU A 105 7.42 34.95 -8.68
C LEU A 105 5.99 34.82 -8.16
N VAL A 106 5.33 35.96 -7.90
CA VAL A 106 4.05 35.99 -7.17
C VAL A 106 3.05 36.87 -7.90
N GLY A 107 1.89 36.32 -8.22
CA GLY A 107 0.77 37.07 -8.78
C GLY A 107 -0.34 37.38 -7.76
N PRO A 108 -1.46 37.97 -8.20
CA PRO A 108 -2.56 38.37 -7.34
C PRO A 108 -3.63 37.28 -7.18
N GLY A 109 -3.53 36.19 -7.95
CA GLY A 109 -4.45 35.05 -7.89
C GLY A 109 -4.60 34.33 -9.23
N ARG A 110 -5.05 33.07 -9.16
CA ARG A 110 -5.39 32.25 -10.32
C ARG A 110 -6.74 32.63 -10.93
N ARG A 111 -6.84 32.57 -12.25
CA ARG A 111 -8.09 32.77 -12.99
C ARG A 111 -8.99 31.53 -12.87
N ARG A 112 -10.27 31.73 -12.52
CA ARG A 112 -11.32 30.69 -12.64
C ARG A 112 -12.15 30.87 -13.93
N PHE A 113 -12.44 32.12 -14.35
CA PHE A 113 -13.18 32.47 -15.58
C PHE A 113 -12.78 33.89 -16.09
N LYS A 114 -13.44 34.45 -17.13
CA LYS A 114 -13.12 35.70 -17.90
C LYS A 114 -13.00 37.04 -17.11
N HIS A 115 -12.28 37.09 -15.99
CA HIS A 115 -12.03 38.32 -15.22
C HIS A 115 -10.62 38.88 -15.44
N SER A 116 -10.53 40.22 -15.38
CA SER A 116 -9.33 41.04 -15.60
C SER A 116 -8.38 41.13 -14.39
N ASP A 117 -8.75 40.54 -13.26
CA ASP A 117 -8.13 40.82 -11.96
C ASP A 117 -6.90 39.93 -11.67
N HIS A 118 -6.30 39.37 -12.72
CA HIS A 118 -5.24 38.38 -12.64
C HIS A 118 -4.01 38.78 -13.46
N ALA A 119 -2.84 38.30 -13.03
CA ALA A 119 -1.62 38.40 -13.81
C ALA A 119 -1.55 37.26 -14.84
N ARG A 120 -1.45 37.62 -16.12
CA ARG A 120 -1.28 36.70 -17.24
C ARG A 120 0.06 36.93 -17.93
N LEU A 121 0.92 35.93 -17.91
CA LEU A 121 2.22 35.88 -18.58
C LEU A 121 2.06 35.10 -19.89
N MET A 122 2.49 35.70 -21.01
CA MET A 122 2.32 35.10 -22.34
C MET A 122 3.59 35.22 -23.19
N PRO A 123 3.87 34.26 -24.08
CA PRO A 123 5.04 34.34 -24.95
C PRO A 123 4.86 35.46 -25.99
N PHE A 124 5.86 36.32 -26.12
CA PHE A 124 5.96 37.27 -27.22
C PHE A 124 6.66 36.62 -28.42
N HIS A 125 6.50 37.16 -29.64
CA HIS A 125 6.99 36.47 -30.85
C HIS A 125 8.51 36.26 -30.86
N SER A 126 9.27 37.17 -30.24
CA SER A 126 10.73 37.09 -30.17
C SER A 126 11.25 36.00 -29.24
N LEU A 127 10.41 35.43 -28.36
CA LEU A 127 10.82 34.32 -27.48
C LEU A 127 11.06 33.02 -28.26
N GLY A 128 10.44 32.88 -29.45
CA GLY A 128 10.48 31.64 -30.23
C GLY A 128 9.95 30.46 -29.42
N ASP A 129 10.59 29.30 -29.55
CA ASP A 129 10.25 28.05 -28.85
C ASP A 129 11.06 27.87 -27.55
N GLY A 130 11.59 28.97 -27.01
CA GLY A 130 12.46 28.96 -25.84
C GLY A 130 11.75 28.72 -24.50
N VAL A 131 12.50 28.90 -23.41
CA VAL A 131 11.98 28.90 -22.04
C VAL A 131 11.60 30.31 -21.63
N MET A 132 10.44 30.50 -21.01
CA MET A 132 10.01 31.83 -20.55
C MET A 132 10.72 32.27 -19.25
N PHE A 133 10.71 31.42 -18.21
CA PHE A 133 11.36 31.71 -16.93
C PHE A 133 12.30 30.58 -16.49
N THR A 134 13.48 30.96 -15.98
CA THR A 134 14.48 30.05 -15.40
C THR A 134 14.91 30.55 -14.02
N ASN A 135 15.57 29.69 -13.23
CA ASN A 135 16.20 30.03 -11.95
C ASN A 135 15.28 30.82 -11.01
N HIS A 136 14.01 30.44 -10.93
CA HIS A 136 13.11 31.01 -9.93
C HIS A 136 13.56 30.66 -8.51
N GLY A 137 13.17 31.49 -7.54
CA GLY A 137 13.31 31.19 -6.12
C GLY A 137 12.38 30.08 -5.67
N PRO A 138 12.37 29.72 -4.37
CA PRO A 138 11.58 28.60 -3.86
C PRO A 138 10.06 28.67 -4.12
N VAL A 139 9.51 29.84 -4.45
CA VAL A 139 8.06 30.04 -4.60
C VAL A 139 7.67 30.62 -5.96
N VAL A 140 6.76 29.93 -6.65
CA VAL A 140 5.99 30.47 -7.79
C VAL A 140 4.50 30.29 -7.48
N ARG A 141 3.72 31.37 -7.39
CA ARG A 141 2.30 31.24 -7.04
C ARG A 141 1.39 32.30 -7.63
N ASP A 142 0.11 31.94 -7.71
CA ASP A 142 -0.99 32.88 -7.96
C ASP A 142 -0.93 33.57 -9.35
N LEU A 143 -0.48 32.82 -10.36
CA LEU A 143 -0.18 33.31 -11.72
C LEU A 143 -0.93 32.53 -12.80
N ASN A 144 -0.97 33.11 -13.99
CA ASN A 144 -1.54 32.46 -15.17
C ASN A 144 -0.53 32.56 -16.33
N PHE A 145 -0.09 31.42 -16.83
CA PHE A 145 0.74 31.28 -18.02
C PHE A 145 -0.15 30.83 -19.18
N SER A 146 -0.21 31.62 -20.25
CA SER A 146 -1.19 31.36 -21.31
C SER A 146 -0.66 31.78 -22.67
N ASN A 147 -0.78 30.89 -23.65
CA ASN A 147 -0.66 31.24 -25.06
C ASN A 147 -2.04 31.65 -25.62
N ASN A 148 -2.15 32.86 -26.16
CA ASN A 148 -3.38 33.37 -26.80
C ASN A 148 -3.37 33.22 -28.33
N ARG A 149 -2.30 32.66 -28.92
CA ARG A 149 -2.25 32.38 -30.35
C ARG A 149 -3.00 31.11 -30.67
N GLU A 150 -3.42 30.98 -31.93
CA GLU A 150 -4.00 29.74 -32.41
C GLU A 150 -2.99 28.59 -32.24
N GLY A 151 -3.47 27.48 -31.68
CA GLY A 151 -2.65 26.31 -31.38
C GLY A 151 -1.78 26.42 -30.13
N ARG A 152 -0.87 25.45 -30.02
CA ARG A 152 0.01 25.28 -28.87
C ARG A 152 1.35 25.99 -29.11
N TRP A 153 1.79 26.81 -28.16
CA TRP A 153 3.13 27.38 -28.19
C TRP A 153 4.18 26.27 -28.00
N LYS A 154 5.25 26.25 -28.80
CA LYS A 154 6.23 25.14 -28.81
C LYS A 154 7.32 25.23 -27.74
N GLY A 155 7.30 26.25 -26.90
CA GLY A 155 8.25 26.44 -25.81
C GLY A 155 7.80 25.93 -24.43
N THR A 156 8.57 26.33 -23.41
CA THR A 156 8.36 25.96 -22.01
C THR A 156 8.07 27.18 -21.14
N PHE A 157 7.05 27.13 -20.28
CA PHE A 157 6.79 28.27 -19.37
C PHE A 157 7.83 28.39 -18.26
N ILE A 158 8.10 27.32 -17.52
CA ILE A 158 9.04 27.35 -16.40
C ILE A 158 10.05 26.21 -16.53
N ASP A 159 11.34 26.55 -16.55
CA ASP A 159 12.44 25.64 -16.23
C ASP A 159 12.71 25.75 -14.74
N SER A 160 12.25 24.73 -14.01
CA SER A 160 12.05 24.75 -12.57
C SER A 160 13.18 24.06 -11.83
N SER A 161 13.59 24.65 -10.71
CA SER A 161 14.50 24.00 -9.78
C SER A 161 13.76 22.86 -9.06
N GLY A 162 14.32 21.66 -9.08
CA GLY A 162 13.70 20.51 -8.47
C GLY A 162 13.83 20.44 -6.95
N TYR A 163 14.71 21.23 -6.33
CA TYR A 163 14.97 21.20 -4.89
C TYR A 163 14.25 22.31 -4.12
N ASN A 164 13.53 21.95 -3.05
CA ASN A 164 12.86 22.88 -2.12
C ASN A 164 11.95 23.91 -2.81
N THR A 165 11.16 23.45 -3.78
CA THR A 165 10.29 24.30 -4.59
C THR A 165 8.82 24.13 -4.22
N VAL A 166 8.08 25.23 -4.25
CA VAL A 166 6.63 25.29 -4.15
C VAL A 166 6.09 26.03 -5.37
N ILE A 167 5.31 25.33 -6.20
CA ILE A 167 4.49 25.93 -7.26
C ILE A 167 3.03 25.75 -6.87
N GLU A 168 2.33 26.85 -6.63
CA GLU A 168 1.00 26.82 -6.02
C GLU A 168 0.01 27.72 -6.74
N ASN A 169 -1.21 27.22 -6.97
CA ASN A 169 -2.32 28.02 -7.51
C ASN A 169 -1.93 28.73 -8.83
N VAL A 170 -1.28 27.99 -9.73
CA VAL A 170 -0.85 28.48 -11.05
C VAL A 170 -1.66 27.82 -12.15
N HIS A 171 -2.07 28.60 -13.13
CA HIS A 171 -2.75 28.10 -14.33
C HIS A 171 -1.80 28.10 -15.53
N PHE A 172 -1.76 27.02 -16.31
CA PHE A 172 -0.96 26.87 -17.52
C PHE A 172 -1.85 26.48 -18.70
N THR A 173 -1.73 27.20 -19.82
CA THR A 173 -2.57 26.94 -21.01
C THR A 173 -1.78 26.95 -22.32
N SER A 174 -2.04 25.95 -23.16
CA SER A 174 -1.66 25.91 -24.59
C SER A 174 -0.15 26.05 -24.88
N ALA A 175 0.69 25.30 -24.17
CA ALA A 175 2.14 25.22 -24.41
C ALA A 175 2.62 23.76 -24.56
N GLU A 176 3.78 23.56 -25.17
CA GLU A 176 4.41 22.23 -25.31
C GLU A 176 4.75 21.68 -23.93
N THR A 177 5.41 22.47 -23.09
CA THR A 177 5.70 22.07 -21.71
C THR A 177 5.34 23.19 -20.75
N ALA A 178 4.55 22.89 -19.72
CA ALA A 178 4.28 23.90 -18.69
C ALA A 178 5.45 24.02 -17.71
N ILE A 179 5.85 22.91 -17.09
CA ILE A 179 6.98 22.87 -16.16
C ILE A 179 7.97 21.81 -16.62
N ARG A 180 9.22 22.22 -16.81
CA ARG A 180 10.35 21.32 -17.05
C ARG A 180 11.27 21.35 -15.84
N VAL A 181 11.67 20.20 -15.33
CA VAL A 181 12.70 20.06 -14.30
C VAL A 181 13.82 19.24 -14.92
N ARG A 182 14.97 19.86 -15.18
CA ARG A 182 16.10 19.16 -15.83
C ARG A 182 16.78 18.14 -14.92
N GLU A 183 16.82 18.42 -13.63
CA GLU A 183 17.41 17.55 -12.61
C GLU A 183 16.33 16.65 -11.99
N ILE A 184 16.43 16.40 -10.69
CA ILE A 184 15.48 15.61 -9.90
C ILE A 184 14.65 16.49 -8.98
N MET A 185 13.49 16.01 -8.58
CA MET A 185 12.68 16.65 -7.55
C MET A 185 13.06 16.16 -6.16
N VAL A 186 13.25 17.07 -5.20
CA VAL A 186 13.46 16.78 -3.77
C VAL A 186 12.76 17.86 -2.95
N ASN A 187 11.84 17.47 -2.07
CA ASN A 187 10.96 18.39 -1.35
C ASN A 187 10.26 19.39 -2.29
N TYR A 188 9.73 18.87 -3.40
CA TYR A 188 9.02 19.64 -4.42
C TYR A 188 7.52 19.57 -4.18
N ASN A 189 6.82 20.70 -4.20
CA ASN A 189 5.37 20.75 -3.94
C ASN A 189 4.68 21.46 -5.11
N LEU A 190 3.85 20.71 -5.86
CA LEU A 190 2.96 21.23 -6.90
C LEU A 190 1.52 21.16 -6.39
N LEU A 191 0.94 22.32 -6.12
CA LEU A 191 -0.28 22.44 -5.33
C LEU A 191 -1.34 23.24 -6.08
N ARG A 192 -2.53 22.69 -6.28
CA ARG A 192 -3.69 23.41 -6.83
C ARG A 192 -3.40 24.09 -8.18
N CYS A 193 -2.56 23.49 -9.01
CA CYS A 193 -2.27 23.98 -10.35
C CYS A 193 -3.26 23.41 -11.38
N THR A 194 -3.53 24.17 -12.44
CA THR A 194 -4.38 23.71 -13.55
C THR A 194 -3.59 23.78 -14.85
N PHE A 195 -3.67 22.72 -15.65
CA PHE A 195 -2.97 22.54 -16.92
C PHE A 195 -4.00 22.24 -18.00
N ILE A 196 -4.17 23.13 -18.98
CA ILE A 196 -5.16 22.97 -20.05
C ILE A 196 -4.49 23.02 -21.42
N GLY A 197 -4.74 22.03 -22.27
CA GLY A 197 -4.28 22.07 -23.66
C GLY A 197 -2.76 21.99 -23.83
N VAL A 198 -2.02 21.57 -22.80
CA VAL A 198 -0.55 21.45 -22.86
C VAL A 198 -0.12 20.10 -23.43
N SER A 199 1.07 19.99 -24.04
CA SER A 199 1.57 18.66 -24.45
C SER A 199 2.05 17.87 -23.23
N VAL A 200 2.81 18.51 -22.34
CA VAL A 200 3.26 17.92 -21.08
C VAL A 200 3.06 18.93 -19.97
N GLY A 201 2.29 18.55 -18.94
CA GLY A 201 2.12 19.39 -17.75
C GLY A 201 3.42 19.54 -16.97
N VAL A 202 4.00 18.41 -16.57
CA VAL A 202 5.27 18.38 -15.82
C VAL A 202 6.20 17.34 -16.44
N GLN A 203 7.39 17.77 -16.86
CA GLN A 203 8.44 16.88 -17.35
C GLN A 203 9.65 16.94 -16.44
N VAL A 204 10.05 15.80 -15.88
CA VAL A 204 11.28 15.61 -15.11
C VAL A 204 12.26 14.81 -15.96
N ASP A 205 13.31 15.47 -16.41
CA ASP A 205 14.29 14.86 -17.31
C ASP A 205 15.30 13.98 -16.57
N ASP A 206 15.71 14.40 -15.37
CA ASP A 206 16.76 13.76 -14.59
C ASP A 206 18.01 13.50 -15.45
N GLU A 207 18.60 14.58 -15.96
CA GLU A 207 19.73 14.52 -16.91
C GLU A 207 20.95 13.80 -16.32
N LYS A 208 21.12 13.81 -14.99
CA LYS A 208 22.23 13.18 -14.27
C LYS A 208 22.00 11.70 -13.92
N GLY A 209 20.77 11.20 -13.98
CA GLY A 209 20.48 9.80 -13.67
C GLY A 209 20.44 9.49 -12.18
N GLU A 210 19.94 10.45 -11.42
CA GLU A 210 19.70 10.31 -9.99
C GLU A 210 18.29 9.75 -9.75
N ASN A 211 17.65 10.13 -8.64
CA ASN A 211 16.30 9.69 -8.32
C ASN A 211 15.51 10.85 -7.71
N SER A 212 14.31 11.12 -8.23
CA SER A 212 13.40 12.07 -7.58
C SER A 212 12.88 11.50 -6.26
N THR A 213 12.79 12.32 -5.23
CA THR A 213 12.29 11.95 -3.91
C THR A 213 11.31 12.99 -3.38
N THR A 214 10.43 12.60 -2.45
CA THR A 214 9.65 13.54 -1.60
C THR A 214 8.88 14.63 -2.37
N ALA A 215 8.46 14.33 -3.60
CA ALA A 215 7.66 15.23 -4.43
C ALA A 215 6.16 15.08 -4.09
N ARG A 216 5.43 16.19 -3.98
CA ARG A 216 4.00 16.22 -3.66
C ARG A 216 3.23 16.91 -4.78
N PHE A 217 2.24 16.20 -5.33
CA PHE A 217 1.31 16.68 -6.34
C PHE A 217 -0.08 16.63 -5.73
N VAL A 218 -0.60 17.77 -5.28
CA VAL A 218 -1.84 17.84 -4.51
C VAL A 218 -2.86 18.79 -5.14
N GLY A 219 -4.04 18.27 -5.46
CA GLY A 219 -5.16 19.09 -5.92
C GLY A 219 -4.98 19.68 -7.32
N ASN A 220 -4.13 19.08 -8.17
CA ASN A 220 -3.87 19.60 -9.51
C ASN A 220 -4.87 19.07 -10.53
N GLU A 221 -5.10 19.82 -11.60
CA GLU A 221 -6.00 19.45 -12.69
C GLU A 221 -5.24 19.46 -14.02
N PHE A 222 -5.27 18.35 -14.75
CA PHE A 222 -4.75 18.21 -16.10
C PHE A 222 -5.92 17.92 -17.03
N ASN A 223 -6.25 18.87 -17.91
CA ASN A 223 -7.43 18.79 -18.77
C ASN A 223 -7.05 19.02 -20.24
N TYR A 224 -7.64 18.26 -21.17
CA TYR A 224 -7.37 18.35 -22.62
C TYR A 224 -5.88 18.39 -22.99
N SER A 225 -5.04 17.76 -22.18
CA SER A 225 -3.57 17.78 -22.33
C SER A 225 -3.09 16.46 -22.94
N ASP A 226 -1.92 16.43 -23.58
CA ASP A 226 -1.41 15.15 -24.06
C ASP A 226 -0.93 14.31 -22.87
N ASN A 227 -0.07 14.86 -22.01
CA ASN A 227 0.49 14.15 -20.85
C ASN A 227 0.39 14.99 -19.58
N GLY A 228 0.21 14.32 -18.44
CA GLY A 228 0.20 14.92 -17.12
C GLY A 228 1.61 15.09 -16.56
N ILE A 229 2.00 14.16 -15.67
CA ILE A 229 3.25 14.18 -14.92
C ILE A 229 4.17 13.07 -15.42
N ILE A 230 5.30 13.45 -15.99
CA ILE A 230 6.23 12.53 -16.66
C ILE A 230 7.60 12.60 -16.01
N PHE A 231 7.97 11.53 -15.31
CA PHE A 231 9.34 11.24 -14.91
C PHE A 231 10.00 10.40 -15.99
N LYS A 232 11.11 10.86 -16.57
CA LYS A 232 11.90 10.02 -17.49
C LYS A 232 12.60 8.86 -16.78
N LYS A 233 12.86 8.99 -15.48
CA LYS A 233 13.55 8.02 -14.64
C LYS A 233 12.71 7.66 -13.41
N ASN A 234 13.31 7.62 -12.23
CA ASN A 234 12.73 7.00 -11.05
C ASN A 234 12.18 8.03 -10.07
N VAL A 235 11.16 7.62 -9.29
CA VAL A 235 10.60 8.42 -8.21
C VAL A 235 10.34 7.59 -6.95
N TYR A 236 10.73 8.15 -5.80
CA TYR A 236 10.66 7.52 -4.48
C TYR A 236 9.89 8.41 -3.49
N GLY A 237 8.99 7.85 -2.71
CA GLY A 237 8.36 8.62 -1.62
C GLY A 237 7.51 9.81 -2.10
N ALA A 238 6.95 9.74 -3.31
CA ALA A 238 6.10 10.81 -3.83
C ALA A 238 4.65 10.66 -3.36
N THR A 239 3.92 11.76 -3.34
CA THR A 239 2.48 11.77 -3.03
C THR A 239 1.72 12.38 -4.20
N PHE A 240 0.75 11.64 -4.73
CA PHE A 240 -0.22 12.08 -5.71
C PHE A 240 -1.59 12.06 -5.03
N GLN A 241 -2.10 13.23 -4.69
CA GLN A 241 -3.33 13.36 -3.92
C GLN A 241 -4.32 14.31 -4.58
N ASP A 242 -5.59 13.90 -4.64
CA ASP A 242 -6.72 14.73 -5.08
C ASP A 242 -6.50 15.40 -6.45
N ASN A 243 -5.72 14.77 -7.35
CA ASN A 243 -5.49 15.29 -8.69
C ASN A 243 -6.57 14.81 -9.67
N ILE A 244 -6.87 15.63 -10.67
CA ILE A 244 -7.80 15.34 -11.75
C ILE A 244 -7.00 15.20 -13.06
N PHE A 245 -7.22 14.10 -13.77
CA PHE A 245 -6.68 13.83 -15.10
C PHE A 245 -7.84 13.60 -16.06
N GLU A 246 -8.23 14.64 -16.78
CA GLU A 246 -9.43 14.67 -17.61
C GLU A 246 -9.11 14.82 -19.10
N ALA A 247 -9.69 13.98 -19.94
CA ALA A 247 -9.57 14.04 -21.40
C ALA A 247 -8.11 14.11 -21.89
N LEU A 248 -7.21 13.34 -21.25
CA LEU A 248 -5.82 13.23 -21.73
C LEU A 248 -5.74 12.38 -23.00
N LYS A 249 -4.76 12.67 -23.85
CA LYS A 249 -4.41 11.86 -25.04
C LYS A 249 -3.34 10.80 -24.76
N GLY A 250 -2.46 11.04 -23.81
CA GLY A 250 -1.28 10.24 -23.44
C GLY A 250 -1.32 9.82 -21.97
N ASP A 251 -0.15 9.83 -21.32
CA ASP A 251 0.02 9.32 -19.96
C ASP A 251 -0.36 10.36 -18.90
N ALA A 252 -1.19 9.97 -17.92
CA ALA A 252 -1.49 10.82 -16.75
C ALA A 252 -0.28 10.92 -15.82
N ILE A 253 0.27 9.77 -15.43
CA ILE A 253 1.49 9.66 -14.64
C ILE A 253 2.36 8.60 -15.31
N ARG A 254 3.61 8.95 -15.63
CA ARG A 254 4.61 8.00 -16.14
C ARG A 254 5.90 8.10 -15.37
N ALA A 255 6.50 6.96 -15.04
CA ALA A 255 7.86 6.86 -14.53
C ALA A 255 8.53 5.56 -14.99
N ARG A 256 9.85 5.47 -14.85
CA ARG A 256 10.57 4.20 -15.01
C ARG A 256 10.33 3.26 -13.83
N LEU A 257 10.34 3.82 -12.62
CA LEU A 257 10.13 3.13 -11.36
C LEU A 257 9.38 4.07 -10.41
N ILE A 258 8.42 3.53 -9.66
CA ILE A 258 7.75 4.22 -8.55
C ILE A 258 7.89 3.36 -7.30
N TYR A 259 8.49 3.92 -6.26
CA TYR A 259 8.72 3.22 -4.99
C TYR A 259 8.21 4.01 -3.79
N ARG A 260 7.60 3.34 -2.81
CA ARG A 260 7.15 3.96 -1.54
C ARG A 260 6.30 5.22 -1.71
N SER A 261 5.50 5.28 -2.78
CA SER A 261 4.70 6.46 -3.10
C SER A 261 3.22 6.25 -2.76
N SER A 262 2.46 7.34 -2.65
CA SER A 262 1.04 7.31 -2.26
C SER A 262 0.14 7.92 -3.34
N PHE A 263 -1.01 7.27 -3.60
CA PHE A 263 -2.03 7.67 -4.57
C PHE A 263 -3.38 7.76 -3.87
N ILE A 264 -3.87 8.96 -3.59
CA ILE A 264 -5.02 9.17 -2.72
C ILE A 264 -6.05 10.07 -3.41
N GLY A 265 -7.29 9.63 -3.57
CA GLY A 265 -8.40 10.50 -3.99
C GLY A 265 -8.30 11.06 -5.41
N ASN A 266 -7.45 10.50 -6.28
CA ASN A 266 -7.26 11.03 -7.63
C ASN A 266 -8.40 10.57 -8.56
N TRP A 267 -8.70 11.40 -9.56
CA TRP A 267 -9.80 11.20 -10.51
C TRP A 267 -9.27 11.18 -11.95
N TRP A 268 -9.46 10.06 -12.65
CA TRP A 268 -9.15 9.90 -14.07
C TRP A 268 -10.44 9.76 -14.87
N GLU A 269 -10.68 10.67 -15.80
CA GLU A 269 -11.94 10.75 -16.54
C GLU A 269 -11.71 11.05 -18.01
N GLY A 270 -12.27 10.21 -18.88
CA GLY A 270 -12.33 10.49 -20.31
C GLY A 270 -10.97 10.44 -21.00
N ARG A 271 -11.01 10.33 -22.32
CA ARG A 271 -9.84 10.24 -23.19
C ARG A 271 -10.04 11.12 -24.41
N ASN A 272 -8.98 11.75 -24.85
CA ASN A 272 -8.97 12.55 -26.08
C ASN A 272 -8.09 11.89 -27.15
N GLY A 273 -8.43 10.63 -27.45
CA GLY A 273 -7.66 9.75 -28.34
C GLY A 273 -6.44 9.10 -27.68
N GLY A 274 -5.48 8.68 -28.52
CA GLY A 274 -4.28 7.94 -28.12
C GLY A 274 -4.41 6.42 -28.29
N GLU A 275 -3.30 5.70 -28.15
CA GLU A 275 -3.25 4.24 -28.32
C GLU A 275 -3.47 3.52 -26.98
N SER A 276 -4.32 2.49 -27.00
CA SER A 276 -4.60 1.60 -25.86
C SER A 276 -3.41 0.64 -25.63
N PRO A 277 -3.10 0.20 -24.39
CA PRO A 277 -3.83 0.38 -23.13
C PRO A 277 -3.58 1.73 -22.43
N TRP A 278 -4.57 2.19 -21.66
CA TRP A 278 -4.57 3.46 -20.90
C TRP A 278 -4.56 3.24 -19.38
N PRO A 279 -3.46 2.74 -18.79
CA PRO A 279 -3.33 2.69 -17.35
C PRO A 279 -3.30 4.10 -16.75
N CYS A 280 -3.95 4.27 -15.60
CA CYS A 280 -3.94 5.54 -14.87
C CYS A 280 -2.52 5.95 -14.40
N VAL A 281 -1.64 4.96 -14.21
CA VAL A 281 -0.20 5.13 -13.96
C VAL A 281 0.58 4.16 -14.83
N ARG A 282 1.55 4.65 -15.60
CA ARG A 282 2.42 3.82 -16.45
C ARG A 282 3.83 3.71 -15.86
N ILE A 283 4.28 2.47 -15.67
CA ILE A 283 5.68 2.15 -15.40
C ILE A 283 6.32 1.59 -16.67
N THR A 284 7.51 2.08 -17.05
CA THR A 284 8.20 1.59 -18.24
C THR A 284 9.17 0.43 -17.98
N GLU A 285 9.61 0.25 -16.73
CA GLU A 285 10.44 -0.89 -16.33
C GLU A 285 9.58 -1.97 -15.64
N SER A 286 9.69 -3.21 -16.11
CA SER A 286 8.82 -4.30 -15.68
C SER A 286 8.87 -4.51 -14.16
N GLN A 287 7.69 -4.61 -13.54
CA GLN A 287 7.53 -4.89 -12.11
C GLN A 287 8.14 -3.85 -11.15
N GLN A 288 8.42 -2.62 -11.62
CA GLN A 288 9.01 -1.53 -10.82
C GLN A 288 7.99 -0.56 -10.19
N PHE A 289 6.74 -0.98 -10.00
CA PHE A 289 5.75 -0.24 -9.20
C PHE A 289 5.64 -0.88 -7.81
N MET A 290 6.34 -0.37 -6.79
CA MET A 290 6.63 -1.16 -5.59
C MET A 290 6.38 -0.41 -4.28
N ASN A 291 5.94 -1.15 -3.25
CA ASN A 291 5.77 -0.68 -1.87
C ASN A 291 4.94 0.61 -1.75
N CYS A 292 3.95 0.80 -2.60
CA CYS A 292 3.12 1.99 -2.65
C CYS A 292 1.81 1.83 -1.84
N PHE A 293 1.09 2.93 -1.68
CA PHE A 293 -0.22 2.96 -1.06
C PHE A 293 -1.24 3.62 -1.99
N ALA A 294 -2.41 3.02 -2.15
CA ALA A 294 -3.50 3.58 -2.95
C ALA A 294 -4.83 3.54 -2.20
N SER A 295 -5.62 4.61 -2.28
CA SER A 295 -6.97 4.68 -1.70
C SER A 295 -7.84 5.74 -2.37
N SER A 296 -9.13 5.44 -2.51
CA SER A 296 -10.16 6.33 -3.05
C SER A 296 -9.86 6.87 -4.46
N ASN A 297 -9.11 6.15 -5.30
CA ASN A 297 -8.86 6.53 -6.68
C ASN A 297 -10.00 6.07 -7.60
N THR A 298 -10.41 6.94 -8.53
CA THR A 298 -11.50 6.66 -9.48
C THR A 298 -10.99 6.74 -10.91
N CYS A 299 -11.26 5.71 -11.71
CA CYS A 299 -10.95 5.68 -13.14
C CYS A 299 -12.23 5.38 -13.92
N VAL A 300 -12.63 6.28 -14.81
CA VAL A 300 -13.86 6.17 -15.61
C VAL A 300 -13.60 6.52 -17.07
N TYR A 301 -14.50 6.09 -17.95
CA TYR A 301 -14.51 6.44 -19.39
C TYR A 301 -13.18 6.18 -20.12
N GLY A 302 -12.65 4.95 -19.98
CA GLY A 302 -11.52 4.44 -20.75
C GLY A 302 -10.26 4.13 -19.95
N TRP A 303 -10.10 4.71 -18.75
CA TRP A 303 -8.90 4.47 -17.94
C TRP A 303 -8.89 3.10 -17.25
N THR A 304 -7.75 2.42 -17.29
CA THR A 304 -7.50 1.19 -16.54
C THR A 304 -6.98 1.53 -15.15
N ASN A 305 -7.70 1.09 -14.12
CA ASN A 305 -7.30 1.29 -12.72
C ASN A 305 -6.28 0.23 -12.28
N VAL A 306 -4.99 0.57 -12.31
CA VAL A 306 -3.89 -0.34 -11.90
C VAL A 306 -3.81 -0.61 -10.40
N PHE A 307 -4.60 0.10 -9.59
CA PHE A 307 -4.69 -0.11 -8.14
C PHE A 307 -5.75 -1.15 -7.76
N LYS A 308 -6.81 -1.29 -8.57
CA LYS A 308 -7.89 -2.29 -8.39
C LYS A 308 -7.67 -3.54 -9.24
N ASP A 309 -6.91 -3.45 -10.33
CA ASP A 309 -6.72 -4.54 -11.31
C ASP A 309 -6.46 -5.90 -10.64
N GLY A 310 -7.14 -6.93 -11.14
CA GLY A 310 -6.98 -8.32 -10.72
C GLY A 310 -5.67 -8.93 -11.19
N LYS A 311 -5.04 -8.38 -12.23
CA LYS A 311 -3.67 -8.71 -12.60
C LYS A 311 -2.68 -8.13 -11.59
N HIS A 312 -1.77 -8.94 -11.06
CA HIS A 312 -0.84 -8.50 -10.02
C HIS A 312 0.51 -8.07 -10.59
N SER A 313 1.05 -8.78 -11.57
CA SER A 313 2.30 -8.38 -12.25
C SER A 313 2.13 -7.12 -13.09
N GLY A 314 3.07 -6.19 -12.93
CA GLY A 314 3.02 -4.89 -13.61
C GLY A 314 2.00 -3.91 -13.00
N SER A 315 1.20 -4.34 -12.03
CA SER A 315 0.34 -3.49 -11.22
C SER A 315 1.09 -2.91 -10.01
N MET A 316 0.45 -2.01 -9.26
CA MET A 316 1.04 -1.40 -8.07
C MET A 316 1.29 -2.44 -6.95
N GLY A 317 2.55 -2.77 -6.70
CA GLY A 317 2.98 -3.42 -5.47
C GLY A 317 2.82 -2.52 -4.26
N GLY A 318 2.35 -3.08 -3.14
CA GLY A 318 2.04 -2.38 -1.89
C GLY A 318 0.61 -2.66 -1.41
N VAL A 319 -0.03 -1.66 -0.81
CA VAL A 319 -1.39 -1.77 -0.24
C VAL A 319 -2.36 -0.90 -1.03
N SER A 320 -3.45 -1.48 -1.50
CA SER A 320 -4.55 -0.78 -2.17
C SER A 320 -5.85 -0.97 -1.40
N LEU A 321 -6.58 0.12 -1.21
CA LEU A 321 -7.94 0.16 -0.66
C LEU A 321 -8.97 0.54 -1.73
N ASP A 322 -8.59 0.51 -3.00
CA ASP A 322 -9.45 0.91 -4.10
C ASP A 322 -10.47 -0.18 -4.46
N GLY A 323 -11.74 0.23 -4.61
CA GLY A 323 -12.81 -0.69 -5.02
C GLY A 323 -13.51 -1.42 -3.88
N GLY A 324 -13.31 -1.01 -2.62
CA GLY A 324 -14.02 -1.56 -1.45
C GLY A 324 -13.38 -2.81 -0.86
N GLU A 325 -12.17 -3.17 -1.30
CA GLU A 325 -11.39 -4.31 -0.81
C GLU A 325 -10.02 -3.84 -0.33
N VAL A 326 -9.41 -4.60 0.58
CA VAL A 326 -8.00 -4.40 0.96
C VAL A 326 -7.15 -5.39 0.17
N VAL A 327 -6.24 -4.91 -0.65
CA VAL A 327 -5.32 -5.74 -1.43
C VAL A 327 -3.89 -5.41 -1.05
N ILE A 328 -3.16 -6.38 -0.52
CA ILE A 328 -1.72 -6.30 -0.27
C ILE A 328 -1.03 -7.12 -1.34
N ARG A 329 -0.23 -6.52 -2.22
CA ARG A 329 0.36 -7.23 -3.35
C ARG A 329 1.85 -6.93 -3.54
N ASN A 330 2.57 -7.89 -4.08
CA ASN A 330 3.90 -7.67 -4.64
C ASN A 330 3.75 -7.35 -6.13
N SER A 331 4.62 -6.49 -6.66
CA SER A 331 4.66 -6.17 -8.10
C SER A 331 5.02 -7.36 -9.00
N THR A 332 5.40 -8.49 -8.38
CA THR A 332 5.88 -9.72 -9.01
C THR A 332 4.83 -10.83 -9.05
N GLY A 333 3.54 -10.51 -8.87
CA GLY A 333 2.45 -11.43 -9.19
C GLY A 333 1.75 -12.12 -8.01
N ASN A 334 2.09 -11.82 -6.75
CA ASN A 334 1.40 -12.37 -5.57
C ASN A 334 0.55 -11.29 -4.89
N ALA A 335 -0.62 -11.67 -4.36
CA ALA A 335 -1.43 -10.78 -3.54
C ALA A 335 -2.12 -11.52 -2.38
N LEU A 336 -2.55 -10.74 -1.39
CA LEU A 336 -3.50 -11.09 -0.36
C LEU A 336 -4.66 -10.12 -0.49
N ARG A 337 -5.88 -10.63 -0.60
CA ARG A 337 -7.09 -9.82 -0.71
C ARG A 337 -8.05 -10.11 0.43
N LEU A 338 -8.53 -9.04 1.05
CA LEU A 338 -9.61 -9.04 2.01
C LEU A 338 -10.80 -8.29 1.40
N SER A 339 -11.92 -9.01 1.25
CA SER A 339 -13.23 -8.48 0.86
C SER A 339 -14.20 -8.62 2.04
N PRO A 340 -15.44 -8.07 1.96
CA PRO A 340 -16.44 -8.23 3.02
C PRO A 340 -16.68 -9.69 3.43
N ASP A 341 -16.54 -10.62 2.48
CA ASP A 341 -16.90 -12.02 2.67
C ASP A 341 -15.70 -12.98 2.58
N SER A 342 -14.47 -12.50 2.35
CA SER A 342 -13.33 -13.42 2.14
C SER A 342 -11.96 -12.84 2.49
N LEU A 343 -11.04 -13.72 2.89
CA LEU A 343 -9.60 -13.49 2.93
C LEU A 343 -8.92 -14.54 2.05
N ARG A 344 -8.21 -14.13 0.99
CA ARG A 344 -7.61 -15.06 0.01
C ARG A 344 -6.21 -14.65 -0.43
N ALA A 345 -5.31 -15.63 -0.55
CA ALA A 345 -4.06 -15.47 -1.27
C ALA A 345 -4.34 -15.65 -2.78
N GLU A 346 -3.77 -14.76 -3.59
CA GLU A 346 -3.90 -14.74 -5.04
C GLU A 346 -2.50 -14.80 -5.68
N ALA A 347 -2.42 -15.41 -6.86
CA ALA A 347 -1.22 -15.42 -7.69
C ALA A 347 -1.63 -15.28 -9.15
N ASP A 348 -0.80 -14.60 -9.96
CA ASP A 348 -1.00 -14.54 -11.41
C ASP A 348 -0.93 -15.95 -12.02
N GLU A 349 -1.59 -16.16 -13.16
CA GLU A 349 -1.71 -17.45 -13.86
C GLU A 349 -0.37 -18.18 -14.09
N TRP A 350 0.70 -17.44 -14.35
CA TRP A 350 2.03 -17.99 -14.62
C TRP A 350 2.82 -18.36 -13.36
N LYS A 351 2.33 -18.00 -12.17
CA LYS A 351 3.06 -18.13 -10.91
C LYS A 351 2.50 -19.29 -10.06
N PRO A 352 3.37 -20.09 -9.40
CA PRO A 352 2.90 -21.14 -8.51
C PRO A 352 1.99 -20.59 -7.40
N ALA A 353 0.95 -21.35 -7.06
CA ALA A 353 0.07 -21.03 -5.95
C ALA A 353 0.91 -20.84 -4.67
N THR A 354 0.75 -19.66 -4.05
CA THR A 354 1.43 -19.36 -2.78
C THR A 354 0.47 -19.68 -1.63
N PRO A 355 0.90 -20.45 -0.61
CA PRO A 355 0.04 -20.75 0.53
C PRO A 355 -0.32 -19.47 1.29
N LEU A 356 -1.57 -19.37 1.76
CA LEU A 356 -1.95 -18.39 2.77
C LEU A 356 -1.37 -18.83 4.12
N VAL A 357 -0.45 -18.04 4.68
CA VAL A 357 0.20 -18.34 5.97
C VAL A 357 -0.35 -17.40 7.04
N ILE A 358 -0.92 -17.97 8.09
CA ILE A 358 -1.24 -17.25 9.34
C ILE A 358 -0.23 -17.73 10.38
N GLN A 359 0.56 -16.81 10.93
CA GLN A 359 1.62 -17.11 11.90
C GLN A 359 1.31 -16.40 13.22
N SER A 360 1.53 -17.08 14.33
CA SER A 360 1.39 -16.48 15.66
C SER A 360 2.55 -15.57 16.01
N SER A 361 2.33 -14.70 17.00
CA SER A 361 3.37 -13.79 17.50
C SER A 361 4.49 -14.56 18.18
N HIS A 362 5.73 -14.24 17.83
CA HIS A 362 6.94 -14.65 18.54
C HIS A 362 7.53 -13.45 19.31
N SER A 363 7.89 -13.65 20.57
CA SER A 363 8.55 -12.63 21.39
C SER A 363 10.01 -13.00 21.57
N ALA A 364 10.90 -12.22 20.95
CA ALA A 364 12.35 -12.38 21.15
C ALA A 364 12.76 -12.20 22.63
N LYS A 365 12.02 -11.38 23.39
CA LYS A 365 12.29 -11.10 24.80
C LYS A 365 11.96 -12.28 25.71
N THR A 366 10.80 -12.90 25.52
CA THR A 366 10.34 -14.02 26.37
C THR A 366 10.67 -15.38 25.78
N ARG A 367 11.14 -15.43 24.52
CA ARG A 367 11.35 -16.63 23.71
C ARG A 367 10.09 -17.51 23.63
N GLN A 368 8.93 -16.90 23.78
CA GLN A 368 7.64 -17.57 23.72
C GLN A 368 6.96 -17.27 22.40
N THR A 369 6.28 -18.29 21.88
CA THR A 369 5.38 -18.21 20.74
C THR A 369 3.98 -18.41 21.26
N ASN A 370 3.08 -17.48 20.97
CA ASN A 370 1.67 -17.62 21.36
C ASN A 370 0.97 -18.62 20.42
N PRO A 371 -0.07 -19.33 20.85
CA PRO A 371 -0.87 -20.14 19.94
C PRO A 371 -1.76 -19.25 19.05
N ILE A 372 -2.12 -19.75 17.86
CA ILE A 372 -3.24 -19.20 17.08
C ILE A 372 -4.53 -19.74 17.71
N VAL A 373 -5.41 -18.86 18.16
CA VAL A 373 -6.69 -19.25 18.75
C VAL A 373 -7.82 -18.73 17.88
N LEU A 374 -8.55 -19.63 17.22
CA LEU A 374 -9.77 -19.31 16.50
C LEU A 374 -10.94 -19.38 17.50
N ARG A 375 -11.71 -18.30 17.63
CA ARG A 375 -12.84 -18.21 18.57
C ARG A 375 -14.12 -17.83 17.83
N HIS A 376 -15.25 -18.39 18.23
CA HIS A 376 -16.57 -17.87 17.93
C HIS A 376 -17.28 -17.52 19.25
N SER A 377 -18.18 -16.54 19.22
CA SER A 377 -18.89 -16.06 20.42
C SER A 377 -20.36 -16.49 20.49
N GLY A 378 -20.87 -17.19 19.47
CA GLY A 378 -22.25 -17.66 19.44
C GLY A 378 -22.43 -18.89 20.34
N PRO A 379 -23.52 -19.01 21.12
CA PRO A 379 -23.81 -20.14 22.00
C PRO A 379 -23.91 -21.49 21.27
N GLU A 380 -24.05 -21.47 19.94
CA GLU A 380 -24.03 -22.64 19.05
C GLU A 380 -23.15 -22.42 17.81
N GLY A 381 -22.26 -21.42 17.84
CA GLY A 381 -21.32 -21.20 16.74
C GLY A 381 -20.35 -22.38 16.63
N ASN A 382 -19.78 -22.61 15.45
CA ASN A 382 -18.67 -23.54 15.27
C ASN A 382 -17.63 -22.87 14.36
N VAL A 383 -16.35 -23.11 14.60
CA VAL A 383 -15.32 -22.86 13.58
C VAL A 383 -15.38 -24.02 12.59
N VAL A 384 -15.91 -23.77 11.40
CA VAL A 384 -16.11 -24.81 10.38
C VAL A 384 -15.02 -24.73 9.32
N PHE A 385 -14.33 -25.85 9.11
CA PHE A 385 -13.52 -26.09 7.92
C PHE A 385 -14.35 -26.97 6.98
N ASP A 386 -14.90 -26.39 5.92
CA ASP A 386 -15.86 -27.08 5.05
C ASP A 386 -15.16 -27.83 3.91
N THR A 387 -14.84 -29.10 4.16
CA THR A 387 -14.39 -30.07 3.15
C THR A 387 -15.54 -31.01 2.80
N ASP A 388 -16.07 -30.93 1.58
CA ASP A 388 -17.01 -31.94 1.09
C ASP A 388 -16.32 -32.79 0.02
N THR A 389 -15.94 -34.01 0.41
CA THR A 389 -15.38 -35.02 -0.49
C THR A 389 -16.44 -36.04 -0.94
N GLU A 390 -17.63 -36.05 -0.36
CA GLU A 390 -18.64 -37.09 -0.59
C GLU A 390 -19.61 -36.74 -1.73
N THR A 391 -19.81 -35.45 -2.05
CA THR A 391 -20.81 -35.04 -3.05
C THR A 391 -20.27 -34.78 -4.47
N LYS A 392 -18.99 -35.07 -4.79
CA LYS A 392 -18.30 -34.62 -6.02
C LYS A 392 -18.26 -33.08 -6.22
N ASN A 393 -18.96 -32.31 -5.39
CA ASN A 393 -18.83 -30.87 -5.31
C ASN A 393 -17.71 -30.58 -4.31
N LYS A 394 -16.62 -29.99 -4.78
CA LYS A 394 -15.55 -29.52 -3.90
C LYS A 394 -16.14 -28.50 -2.94
N GLY A 395 -16.13 -28.79 -1.63
CA GLY A 395 -16.38 -27.78 -0.60
C GLY A 395 -15.41 -26.59 -0.73
N VAL A 396 -15.65 -25.52 0.03
CA VAL A 396 -14.81 -24.30 -0.01
C VAL A 396 -13.37 -24.56 0.43
N TRP A 397 -13.11 -25.63 1.19
CA TRP A 397 -11.79 -26.08 1.61
C TRP A 397 -11.49 -27.51 1.10
N ASP A 398 -10.39 -27.71 0.37
CA ASP A 398 -9.89 -29.03 -0.11
C ASP A 398 -8.42 -29.24 0.33
N GLY A 399 -7.97 -28.46 1.34
CA GLY A 399 -6.57 -28.40 1.79
C GLY A 399 -6.29 -29.18 3.09
N ALA A 400 -5.00 -29.38 3.39
CA ALA A 400 -4.55 -29.84 4.70
C ALA A 400 -4.22 -28.64 5.61
N LEU A 401 -4.49 -28.76 6.91
CA LEU A 401 -3.91 -27.87 7.92
C LEU A 401 -2.46 -28.32 8.13
N ARG A 402 -1.51 -27.47 7.73
CA ARG A 402 -0.09 -27.76 7.80
C ARG A 402 0.55 -26.97 8.94
N PHE A 403 1.09 -27.66 9.94
CA PHE A 403 1.75 -27.03 11.09
C PHE A 403 3.26 -27.14 10.93
N ALA A 404 3.95 -26.00 10.93
CA ALA A 404 5.40 -25.98 10.85
C ALA A 404 6.01 -26.17 12.24
N SER A 405 6.90 -27.14 12.38
CA SER A 405 7.68 -27.42 13.59
C SER A 405 9.15 -27.15 13.29
N GLN A 406 9.78 -26.27 14.07
CA GLN A 406 11.23 -26.09 14.06
C GLN A 406 11.87 -27.16 14.94
N LEU A 407 12.82 -27.92 14.39
CA LEU A 407 13.62 -28.85 15.19
C LEU A 407 14.82 -28.13 15.80
N ASP A 408 15.21 -28.54 17.00
CA ASP A 408 16.36 -27.98 17.69
C ASP A 408 17.63 -28.03 16.81
N GLY A 409 18.23 -26.84 16.62
CA GLY A 409 19.55 -26.66 16.04
C GLY A 409 19.62 -26.55 14.51
N ASP A 410 18.49 -26.41 13.79
CA ASP A 410 18.50 -26.14 12.34
C ASP A 410 17.45 -25.06 11.96
N ASP A 411 17.78 -24.24 10.95
CA ASP A 411 16.85 -23.25 10.35
C ASP A 411 15.80 -23.89 9.44
N LYS A 412 15.77 -25.22 9.35
CA LYS A 412 14.87 -25.96 8.47
C LYS A 412 13.52 -26.19 9.14
N LEU A 413 12.47 -25.56 8.61
CA LEU A 413 11.09 -25.83 8.99
C LEU A 413 10.66 -27.20 8.47
N LEU A 414 10.16 -28.05 9.37
CA LEU A 414 9.47 -29.28 8.99
C LEU A 414 7.96 -29.09 9.16
N TYR A 415 7.14 -29.90 8.50
CA TYR A 415 5.69 -29.70 8.42
C TYR A 415 4.89 -30.96 8.76
N ASP A 416 3.90 -30.84 9.63
CA ASP A 416 2.86 -31.85 9.92
C ASP A 416 1.57 -31.52 9.15
N ASP A 417 1.01 -32.49 8.41
CA ASP A 417 -0.21 -32.33 7.61
C ASP A 417 -1.40 -33.02 8.29
N TYR A 418 -2.43 -32.26 8.64
CA TYR A 418 -3.68 -32.76 9.21
C TYR A 418 -4.85 -32.53 8.26
N ARG A 419 -5.65 -33.57 8.05
CA ARG A 419 -6.90 -33.50 7.27
C ARG A 419 -8.10 -33.60 8.20
N VAL A 420 -9.08 -32.74 7.99
CA VAL A 420 -10.36 -32.76 8.72
C VAL A 420 -11.26 -33.84 8.09
N ASN A 421 -11.85 -34.72 8.90
CA ASN A 421 -12.78 -35.75 8.45
C ASN A 421 -14.17 -35.51 9.07
N ARG A 422 -15.22 -35.34 8.24
CA ARG A 422 -16.62 -35.18 8.71
C ARG A 422 -17.33 -36.51 9.01
N GLY A 423 -16.95 -37.61 8.37
CA GLY A 423 -17.56 -38.93 8.61
C GLY A 423 -17.26 -39.47 10.01
N ARG A 424 -16.19 -38.97 10.66
CA ARG A 424 -15.84 -39.20 12.07
C ARG A 424 -15.14 -37.94 12.61
N PRO A 425 -15.80 -37.11 13.44
CA PRO A 425 -15.22 -35.86 13.94
C PRO A 425 -13.83 -36.09 14.57
N GLY A 426 -12.78 -35.60 13.91
CA GLY A 426 -11.39 -35.75 14.33
C GLY A 426 -10.40 -35.33 13.22
N MET A 427 -9.13 -35.08 13.58
CA MET A 427 -8.05 -34.91 12.61
C MET A 427 -7.45 -36.27 12.30
N VAL A 428 -7.43 -36.65 11.02
CA VAL A 428 -6.62 -37.78 10.56
C VAL A 428 -5.26 -37.19 10.18
N GLY A 429 -4.24 -37.46 10.99
CA GLY A 429 -2.87 -37.02 10.73
C GLY A 429 -2.11 -38.07 9.93
N LYS A 430 -1.39 -37.63 8.89
CA LYS A 430 -0.20 -38.33 8.41
C LYS A 430 0.98 -37.43 8.75
N THR A 431 1.81 -37.86 9.68
CA THR A 431 3.10 -37.20 9.88
C THR A 431 4.09 -37.76 8.87
N SER A 432 4.67 -36.87 8.07
CA SER A 432 5.73 -37.22 7.11
C SER A 432 7.11 -36.89 7.68
N LEU A 433 7.16 -36.54 8.97
CA LEU A 433 8.37 -36.08 9.63
C LEU A 433 9.26 -37.28 9.89
N VAL A 434 10.43 -37.27 9.25
CA VAL A 434 11.48 -38.23 9.53
C VAL A 434 12.50 -37.50 10.39
N ASP A 435 12.83 -38.05 11.55
CA ASP A 435 13.82 -37.48 12.45
C ASP A 435 15.24 -37.55 11.83
N LYS A 436 16.26 -37.03 12.53
CA LYS A 436 17.65 -37.04 12.03
C LYS A 436 18.22 -38.46 11.85
N LYS A 437 17.54 -39.50 12.34
CA LYS A 437 17.95 -40.91 12.26
C LYS A 437 17.23 -41.69 11.16
N GLY A 438 16.25 -41.09 10.48
CA GLY A 438 15.48 -41.80 9.47
C GLY A 438 14.15 -42.39 9.98
N GLU A 439 13.75 -42.09 11.22
CA GLU A 439 12.55 -42.66 11.85
C GLU A 439 11.34 -41.73 11.73
N VAL A 440 10.16 -42.28 11.46
CA VAL A 440 8.91 -41.51 11.36
C VAL A 440 8.52 -40.97 12.74
N ARG A 441 8.32 -39.66 12.85
CA ARG A 441 7.98 -38.97 14.09
C ARG A 441 6.48 -38.94 14.30
N HIS A 442 5.97 -39.80 15.15
CA HIS A 442 4.55 -39.83 15.52
C HIS A 442 4.17 -38.65 16.42
N ALA A 443 3.14 -37.88 16.04
CA ALA A 443 2.62 -36.76 16.85
C ALA A 443 1.35 -37.18 17.60
N LEU A 444 1.37 -37.09 18.94
CA LEU A 444 0.17 -37.22 19.76
C LEU A 444 -0.61 -35.91 19.73
N THR A 445 -1.81 -35.94 19.17
CA THR A 445 -2.73 -34.80 19.19
C THR A 445 -3.68 -34.91 20.37
N GLY A 446 -4.12 -33.80 20.95
CA GLY A 446 -5.22 -33.77 21.94
C GLY A 446 -6.60 -34.15 21.35
N ILE A 447 -6.64 -34.66 20.12
CA ILE A 447 -7.83 -35.15 19.42
C ILE A 447 -7.78 -36.69 19.45
N PRO A 448 -8.91 -37.38 19.73
CA PRO A 448 -8.94 -38.84 19.74
C PRO A 448 -8.46 -39.44 18.41
N GLN A 449 -7.58 -40.42 18.48
CA GLN A 449 -7.16 -41.21 17.33
C GLN A 449 -8.19 -42.29 17.04
N PHE A 450 -8.54 -42.47 15.76
CA PHE A 450 -9.46 -43.50 15.33
C PHE A 450 -8.75 -44.54 14.47
N VAL A 451 -8.89 -45.82 14.83
CA VAL A 451 -8.34 -46.94 14.07
C VAL A 451 -9.49 -47.85 13.66
N LYS A 452 -9.53 -48.29 12.41
CA LYS A 452 -10.38 -49.41 11.99
C LYS A 452 -9.47 -50.55 11.59
N TRP A 453 -9.37 -51.56 12.45
CA TRP A 453 -8.57 -52.74 12.18
C TRP A 453 -9.36 -53.74 11.35
N ARG A 454 -8.69 -54.33 10.36
CA ARG A 454 -9.16 -55.47 9.56
C ARG A 454 -7.99 -56.44 9.40
N LYS A 455 -8.30 -57.70 9.13
CA LYS A 455 -7.28 -58.70 8.80
C LYS A 455 -6.53 -58.26 7.53
N GLY A 456 -5.28 -57.81 7.68
CA GLY A 456 -4.48 -57.20 6.61
C GLY A 456 -4.25 -55.68 6.73
N GLY A 457 -4.69 -55.05 7.82
CA GLY A 457 -4.52 -53.62 8.08
C GLY A 457 -5.75 -52.79 7.70
N GLY A 458 -5.80 -51.55 8.20
CA GLY A 458 -6.90 -50.63 7.92
C GLY A 458 -6.58 -49.19 8.31
N PRO A 459 -7.51 -48.24 8.08
CA PRO A 459 -7.27 -46.82 8.35
C PRO A 459 -6.85 -46.58 9.82
N GLY A 460 -5.75 -45.85 10.02
CA GLY A 460 -5.21 -45.52 11.35
C GLY A 460 -4.25 -46.56 11.94
N CYS A 461 -4.12 -47.75 11.34
CA CYS A 461 -3.08 -48.72 11.76
C CYS A 461 -1.66 -48.19 11.53
N ASP A 462 -1.48 -47.36 10.50
CA ASP A 462 -0.21 -46.75 10.10
C ASP A 462 0.32 -45.74 11.12
N PHE A 463 -0.49 -45.37 12.11
CA PHE A 463 0.00 -44.61 13.26
C PHE A 463 0.95 -45.43 14.13
N PHE A 464 0.83 -46.75 14.18
CA PHE A 464 1.66 -47.61 15.02
C PHE A 464 2.80 -48.23 14.20
N SER A 465 4.00 -48.34 14.79
CA SER A 465 5.10 -49.12 14.20
C SER A 465 4.69 -50.60 14.02
N ARG A 466 3.74 -51.08 14.83
CA ARG A 466 3.16 -52.42 14.74
C ARG A 466 1.63 -52.38 14.91
N CYS A 467 0.91 -52.87 13.90
CA CYS A 467 -0.56 -53.05 13.89
C CYS A 467 -0.92 -54.43 13.32
N GLU A 468 -0.89 -55.49 14.14
CA GLU A 468 -1.09 -56.85 13.63
C GLU A 468 -1.75 -57.80 14.63
N ALA A 469 -2.32 -58.88 14.11
CA ALA A 469 -2.75 -60.00 14.95
C ALA A 469 -1.52 -60.73 15.47
N VAL A 470 -1.42 -60.90 16.79
CA VAL A 470 -0.25 -61.52 17.43
C VAL A 470 -0.52 -62.92 17.96
N ASP A 471 -1.78 -63.25 18.24
CA ASP A 471 -2.24 -64.57 18.69
C ASP A 471 -3.71 -64.79 18.29
N ASP A 472 -4.22 -66.02 18.46
CA ASP A 472 -5.65 -66.33 18.38
C ASP A 472 -6.40 -65.46 19.40
N GLY A 473 -7.10 -64.42 18.92
CA GLY A 473 -7.87 -63.49 19.74
C GLY A 473 -7.15 -62.21 20.20
N LYS A 474 -5.91 -61.92 19.76
CA LYS A 474 -5.23 -60.67 20.14
C LYS A 474 -4.73 -59.86 18.95
N VAL A 475 -4.94 -58.54 19.01
CA VAL A 475 -4.38 -57.58 18.05
C VAL A 475 -3.53 -56.56 18.80
N GLU A 476 -2.27 -56.41 18.39
CA GLU A 476 -1.30 -55.49 18.98
C GLU A 476 -1.23 -54.18 18.21
N PHE A 477 -1.20 -53.07 18.97
CA PHE A 477 -0.97 -51.70 18.50
C PHE A 477 0.19 -51.13 19.32
N SER A 478 1.39 -51.04 18.75
CA SER A 478 2.60 -50.72 19.53
C SER A 478 3.70 -49.98 18.76
N PHE A 479 4.61 -49.40 19.55
CA PHE A 479 5.87 -48.75 19.21
C PHE A 479 6.98 -49.57 19.88
N PRO A 480 7.42 -50.70 19.28
CA PRO A 480 8.26 -51.69 19.96
C PRO A 480 9.55 -51.10 20.52
N ASP A 481 10.12 -50.13 19.79
CA ASP A 481 11.38 -49.45 20.08
C ASP A 481 11.21 -48.23 21.01
N GLY A 482 9.97 -47.95 21.43
CA GLY A 482 9.66 -46.88 22.36
C GLY A 482 9.67 -45.49 21.71
N GLU A 483 9.41 -45.42 20.40
CA GLU A 483 9.37 -44.15 19.66
C GLU A 483 8.28 -43.20 20.19
N VAL A 484 7.23 -43.78 20.80
CA VAL A 484 6.10 -43.05 21.40
C VAL A 484 5.73 -43.65 22.73
N GLU A 485 5.56 -42.78 23.73
CA GLU A 485 5.01 -43.12 25.03
C GLU A 485 3.54 -42.67 25.11
N LEU A 486 2.63 -43.63 25.23
CA LEU A 486 1.20 -43.42 25.46
C LEU A 486 0.96 -43.30 26.97
N ARG A 487 0.63 -42.09 27.44
CA ARG A 487 0.25 -41.85 28.84
C ARG A 487 -1.26 -41.92 29.03
N ASP A 488 -1.67 -42.72 30.02
CA ASP A 488 -3.05 -42.92 30.47
C ASP A 488 -4.11 -42.95 29.34
N PRO A 489 -3.94 -43.77 28.28
CA PRO A 489 -4.82 -43.72 27.13
C PRO A 489 -6.20 -44.29 27.48
N ILE A 490 -7.24 -43.52 27.20
CA ILE A 490 -8.63 -43.96 27.24
C ILE A 490 -8.95 -44.62 25.89
N ILE A 491 -9.17 -45.93 25.89
CA ILE A 491 -9.38 -46.72 24.68
C ILE A 491 -10.80 -47.26 24.66
N THR A 492 -11.54 -46.92 23.62
CA THR A 492 -12.87 -47.48 23.33
C THR A 492 -12.77 -48.46 22.17
N VAL A 493 -13.30 -49.67 22.35
CA VAL A 493 -13.32 -50.72 21.33
C VAL A 493 -14.76 -50.99 20.89
N THR A 494 -15.01 -51.01 19.59
CA THR A 494 -16.31 -51.37 19.01
C THR A 494 -16.12 -52.53 18.03
N VAL A 495 -16.69 -53.68 18.34
CA VAL A 495 -16.59 -54.90 17.54
C VAL A 495 -17.77 -54.97 16.57
N GLU A 496 -17.50 -55.12 15.27
CA GLU A 496 -18.51 -55.23 14.21
C GLU A 496 -18.85 -56.70 13.88
N ASP A 497 -18.80 -57.59 14.89
CA ASP A 497 -19.00 -59.04 14.75
C ASP A 497 -19.94 -59.55 15.85
N ALA A 498 -21.05 -60.19 15.49
CA ALA A 498 -22.06 -60.64 16.45
C ALA A 498 -21.58 -61.81 17.33
N GLY A 499 -20.67 -62.64 16.82
CA GLY A 499 -20.17 -63.85 17.49
C GLY A 499 -18.99 -63.60 18.42
N ILE A 500 -18.32 -62.46 18.31
CA ILE A 500 -17.07 -62.15 18.99
C ILE A 500 -17.23 -60.88 19.83
N VAL A 501 -16.62 -60.87 21.02
CA VAL A 501 -16.68 -59.73 21.94
C VAL A 501 -15.28 -59.31 22.40
N HIS A 502 -15.16 -58.03 22.75
CA HIS A 502 -13.96 -57.48 23.38
C HIS A 502 -13.87 -57.94 24.84
N ASP A 503 -12.76 -58.59 25.20
CA ASP A 503 -12.46 -59.17 26.53
C ASP A 503 -11.49 -58.32 27.37
N GLY A 504 -10.90 -57.29 26.78
CA GLY A 504 -10.09 -56.32 27.51
C GLY A 504 -8.81 -55.91 26.79
N ILE A 505 -8.05 -55.05 27.46
CA ILE A 505 -6.85 -54.42 26.93
C ILE A 505 -5.66 -54.79 27.81
N GLU A 506 -4.58 -55.26 27.18
CA GLU A 506 -3.31 -55.56 27.82
C GLU A 506 -2.30 -54.48 27.43
N TYR A 507 -1.79 -53.71 28.40
CA TYR A 507 -0.84 -52.62 28.14
C TYR A 507 0.60 -53.11 28.07
N LEU A 508 1.37 -52.60 27.11
CA LEU A 508 2.77 -52.91 26.91
C LEU A 508 3.63 -51.86 27.62
N SER A 509 4.42 -52.29 28.61
CA SER A 509 5.28 -51.39 29.38
C SER A 509 6.35 -50.75 28.50
N ALA A 510 6.50 -49.42 28.60
CA ALA A 510 7.54 -48.66 27.93
C ALA A 510 8.93 -48.87 28.58
N TYR A 511 8.99 -48.96 29.91
CA TYR A 511 10.21 -49.16 30.69
C TYR A 511 9.89 -49.76 32.08
N SER A 512 10.94 -50.10 32.84
CA SER A 512 10.78 -50.59 34.22
C SER A 512 10.16 -49.51 35.11
N GLY A 513 8.96 -49.77 35.64
CA GLY A 513 8.18 -48.79 36.43
C GLY A 513 7.06 -48.08 35.65
N SER A 514 6.86 -48.40 34.36
CA SER A 514 5.80 -47.86 33.51
C SER A 514 4.40 -47.85 34.12
N SER A 515 4.04 -48.88 34.88
CA SER A 515 2.73 -48.99 35.53
C SER A 515 2.46 -47.88 36.54
N LYS A 516 3.49 -47.36 37.22
CA LYS A 516 3.39 -46.25 38.17
C LYS A 516 3.12 -44.92 37.47
N TYR A 517 3.65 -44.74 36.27
CA TYR A 517 3.54 -43.52 35.47
C TYR A 517 2.49 -43.63 34.37
N GLN A 518 1.75 -44.75 34.32
CA GLN A 518 0.79 -45.08 33.28
C GLN A 518 1.36 -44.87 31.86
N ALA A 519 2.64 -45.21 31.68
CA ALA A 519 3.42 -44.93 30.49
C ALA A 519 3.63 -46.21 29.66
N TRP A 520 2.96 -46.29 28.51
CA TRP A 520 2.88 -47.50 27.71
C TRP A 520 3.50 -47.29 26.33
N LYS A 521 4.19 -48.30 25.80
CA LYS A 521 4.68 -48.28 24.40
C LYS A 521 3.66 -48.85 23.41
N GLY A 522 2.46 -49.17 23.88
CA GLY A 522 1.42 -49.82 23.09
C GLY A 522 0.46 -50.61 23.95
N PHE A 523 -0.45 -51.31 23.30
CA PHE A 523 -1.45 -52.15 23.94
C PHE A 523 -1.89 -53.28 23.00
N ARG A 524 -2.48 -54.33 23.57
CA ARG A 524 -3.11 -55.43 22.85
C ARG A 524 -4.58 -55.47 23.18
N VAL A 525 -5.42 -55.50 22.15
CA VAL A 525 -6.86 -55.65 22.28
C VAL A 525 -7.18 -57.14 22.21
N ARG A 526 -7.90 -57.66 23.22
CA ARG A 526 -8.23 -59.08 23.35
C ARG A 526 -9.69 -59.32 22.98
N PHE A 527 -9.93 -60.43 22.31
CA PHE A 527 -11.23 -60.85 21.80
C PHE A 527 -11.48 -62.32 22.07
N VAL A 528 -12.74 -62.65 22.37
CA VAL A 528 -13.21 -64.01 22.63
C VAL A 528 -14.54 -64.27 21.94
N GLU A 529 -14.82 -65.53 21.63
CA GLU A 529 -16.15 -65.97 21.20
C GLU A 529 -17.16 -65.76 22.33
N ARG A 530 -18.30 -65.15 22.00
CA ARG A 530 -19.36 -64.81 22.95
C ARG A 530 -19.91 -66.02 23.72
N GLN A 531 -19.96 -67.19 23.08
CA GLN A 531 -20.56 -68.39 23.66
C GLN A 531 -19.55 -69.28 24.40
N SER A 532 -18.35 -69.44 23.84
CA SER A 532 -17.36 -70.40 24.37
C SER A 532 -16.31 -69.75 25.26
N GLY A 533 -16.17 -68.42 25.20
CA GLY A 533 -15.09 -67.67 25.87
C GLY A 533 -13.70 -67.98 25.31
N LYS A 534 -13.61 -68.76 24.22
CA LYS A 534 -12.32 -69.09 23.61
C LYS A 534 -11.79 -67.89 22.83
N PRO A 535 -10.47 -67.68 22.82
CA PRO A 535 -9.87 -66.59 22.05
C PRO A 535 -10.20 -66.69 20.55
N ALA A 536 -10.72 -65.61 19.97
CA ALA A 536 -11.07 -65.55 18.55
C ALA A 536 -11.03 -64.10 18.04
N LEU A 537 -10.54 -63.88 16.83
CA LEU A 537 -10.42 -62.55 16.22
C LEU A 537 -11.67 -62.19 15.41
N PRO A 538 -12.23 -60.97 15.57
CA PRO A 538 -13.30 -60.49 14.70
C PRO A 538 -12.77 -60.23 13.29
N GLU A 539 -13.66 -60.23 12.28
CA GLU A 539 -13.28 -59.80 10.93
C GLU A 539 -12.80 -58.33 10.90
N SER A 540 -13.43 -57.47 11.72
CA SER A 540 -13.01 -56.09 11.92
C SER A 540 -13.51 -55.49 13.23
N PHE A 541 -12.83 -54.45 13.72
CA PHE A 541 -13.28 -53.63 14.83
C PHE A 541 -12.76 -52.21 14.70
N SER A 542 -13.40 -51.27 15.41
CA SER A 542 -12.97 -49.89 15.52
C SER A 542 -12.41 -49.59 16.91
N LEU A 543 -11.39 -48.73 16.96
CA LEU A 543 -10.81 -48.17 18.17
C LEU A 543 -10.95 -46.65 18.15
N SER A 544 -11.21 -46.07 19.31
CA SER A 544 -10.98 -44.65 19.60
C SER A 544 -10.03 -44.55 20.79
N ILE A 545 -8.94 -43.80 20.62
CA ILE A 545 -7.89 -43.64 21.63
C ILE A 545 -7.82 -42.16 21.98
N PHE A 546 -8.11 -41.82 23.22
CA PHE A 546 -8.02 -40.45 23.72
C PHE A 546 -6.93 -40.37 24.79
N HIS A 547 -6.12 -39.31 24.71
CA HIS A 547 -5.09 -39.01 25.69
C HIS A 547 -5.56 -37.82 26.53
N PRO A 548 -6.07 -38.06 27.76
CA PRO A 548 -6.32 -36.98 28.70
C PRO A 548 -4.97 -36.34 29.03
N GLY A 549 -4.78 -35.08 28.63
CA GLY A 549 -3.52 -34.34 28.82
C GLY A 549 -3.20 -34.03 30.26
#